data_AF-A0A972TAK1-F1
#
_entry.id   AF-A0A972TAK1-F1
#
_cell.length_a   1.000
_cell.length_b   1.000
_cell.length_c   1.000
_cell.angle_alpha   90.00
_cell.angle_beta   90.00
_cell.angle_gamma   90.00
#
_symmetry.space_group_name_H-M   'P 1'
#
loop_
_entity.id
_entity.type
_entity.pdbx_description
1 polymer ?
#
loop_
_entity_poly.entity_id
_entity_poly.type
_entity_poly.pdbx_seq_one_letter_code
_entity_poly.pdbx_strand_id
1 'polypeptide(L)'
;MSESHNQENELCDKLRVYLEKFVGDPDCLYWPFDSPLKDKLDSMGLFMFLLGLEDEFAVSIADESFNLYEMGTLRGIARVINSVRA
;
A
#
# COMPACT_ATOMS: atom_id res chain seq x y z
N MET A 1 -1.21 -11.41 20.31
CA MET A 1 -0.39 -10.30 19.74
C MET A 1 0.44 -10.71 18.51
N SER A 2 0.54 -12.00 18.18
CA SER A 2 1.32 -12.51 17.03
C SER A 2 0.58 -12.50 15.69
N GLU A 3 -0.75 -12.62 15.69
CA GLU A 3 -1.55 -12.79 14.46
C GLU A 3 -1.70 -11.48 13.67
N SER A 4 -2.01 -10.37 14.34
CA SER A 4 -2.17 -9.07 13.67
C SER A 4 -0.87 -8.58 13.02
N HIS A 5 0.28 -8.87 13.64
CA HIS A 5 1.57 -8.48 13.09
C HIS A 5 1.97 -9.32 11.86
N ASN A 6 1.57 -10.60 11.84
CA ASN A 6 1.73 -11.45 10.66
C ASN A 6 0.82 -11.02 9.51
N GLN A 7 -0.45 -10.70 9.79
CA GLN A 7 -1.40 -10.23 8.77
C GLN A 7 -0.98 -8.90 8.13
N GLU A 8 -0.45 -7.96 8.92
CA GLU A 8 0.09 -6.70 8.41
C GLU A 8 1.28 -6.95 7.46
N ASN A 9 2.22 -7.83 7.83
CA ASN A 9 3.37 -8.14 6.99
C ASN A 9 2.98 -8.89 5.71
N GLU A 10 2.05 -9.86 5.77
CA GLU A 10 1.53 -10.55 4.58
C GLU A 10 0.85 -9.56 3.61
N LEU A 11 0.14 -8.58 4.14
CA LEU A 11 -0.50 -7.55 3.33
C LEU A 11 0.52 -6.60 2.70
N CYS A 12 1.57 -6.24 3.44
CA CYS A 12 2.68 -5.46 2.91
C CYS A 12 3.40 -6.19 1.77
N ASP A 13 3.58 -7.51 1.88
CA ASP A 13 4.16 -8.32 0.79
C ASP A 13 3.26 -8.33 -0.45
N LYS A 14 1.93 -8.46 -0.28
CA LYS A 14 0.97 -8.36 -1.40
C LYS A 14 1.01 -6.98 -2.05
N LEU A 15 1.02 -5.91 -1.24
CA LEU A 15 1.13 -4.53 -1.72
C LEU A 15 2.42 -4.29 -2.50
N ARG A 16 3.53 -4.88 -2.06
CA ARG A 16 4.81 -4.82 -2.77
C ARG A 16 4.75 -5.50 -4.14
N VAL A 17 4.12 -6.67 -4.23
CA VAL A 17 3.90 -7.37 -5.51
C VAL A 17 3.00 -6.53 -6.43
N TYR A 18 1.95 -5.94 -5.89
CA TYR A 18 1.08 -5.03 -6.66
C TYR A 18 1.84 -3.79 -7.15
N LEU A 19 2.67 -3.19 -6.30
CA LEU A 19 3.52 -2.06 -6.65
C LEU A 19 4.51 -2.41 -7.77
N GLU A 20 5.15 -3.58 -7.71
CA GLU A 20 6.04 -4.05 -8.77
C GLU A 20 5.29 -4.19 -10.11
N LYS A 21 4.10 -4.79 -10.12
CA LYS A 21 3.26 -4.87 -11.33
C LYS A 21 2.85 -3.50 -11.86
N PHE A 22 2.53 -2.56 -10.97
CA PHE A 22 2.09 -1.21 -11.32
C PHE A 22 3.23 -0.39 -11.94
N VAL A 23 4.42 -0.43 -11.35
CA VAL A 23 5.59 0.32 -11.81
C VAL A 23 6.27 -0.38 -12.99
N GLY A 24 6.21 -1.71 -13.05
CA GLY A 24 6.98 -2.52 -13.99
C GLY A 24 8.47 -2.60 -13.65
N ASP A 25 8.84 -2.33 -12.39
CA ASP A 25 10.22 -2.33 -11.91
C ASP A 25 10.41 -3.35 -10.76
N PRO A 26 11.19 -4.43 -11.00
CA PRO A 26 11.51 -5.43 -9.97
C PRO A 26 12.21 -4.86 -8.73
N ASP A 27 12.90 -3.71 -8.84
CA ASP A 27 13.59 -3.11 -7.70
C ASP A 27 12.63 -2.68 -6.59
N CYS A 28 11.34 -2.49 -6.90
CA CYS A 28 10.27 -2.22 -5.94
C CYS A 28 10.17 -3.32 -4.87
N LEU A 29 10.52 -4.57 -5.21
CA LEU A 29 10.47 -5.70 -4.28
C LEU A 29 11.45 -5.55 -3.10
N TYR A 30 12.47 -4.72 -3.24
CA TYR A 30 13.48 -4.48 -2.21
C TYR A 30 13.22 -3.21 -1.41
N TRP A 31 12.18 -2.44 -1.74
CA TRP A 31 11.88 -1.21 -1.00
C TRP A 31 11.38 -1.53 0.42
N PRO A 32 11.90 -0.82 1.45
CA PRO A 32 11.41 -0.96 2.81
C PRO A 32 9.93 -0.58 2.91
N PHE A 33 9.15 -1.32 3.70
CA PHE A 33 7.71 -1.06 3.86
C PHE A 33 7.39 0.32 4.42
N ASP A 34 8.30 0.86 5.22
CA ASP A 34 8.19 2.16 5.87
C ASP A 34 8.84 3.30 5.06
N SER A 35 9.34 3.01 3.86
CA SER A 35 9.91 4.03 2.98
C SER A 35 8.78 4.89 2.36
N PRO A 36 8.97 6.23 2.26
CA PRO A 36 7.96 7.09 1.66
C PRO A 36 7.80 6.80 0.16
N LEU A 37 6.58 6.49 -0.27
CA LEU A 37 6.29 6.21 -1.68
C LEU A 37 6.46 7.45 -2.57
N LYS A 38 6.26 8.65 -2.01
CA LYS A 38 6.48 9.92 -2.74
C LYS A 38 7.93 10.15 -3.17
N ASP A 39 8.89 9.46 -2.56
CA ASP A 39 10.31 9.55 -2.92
C ASP A 39 10.68 8.53 -4.03
N LYS A 40 9.71 7.69 -4.42
CA LYS A 40 9.86 6.56 -5.34
C LYS A 40 8.97 6.68 -6.57
N LEU A 41 7.77 7.23 -6.37
CA LEU A 41 6.77 7.49 -7.40
C LEU A 41 6.60 9.00 -7.55
N ASP A 42 6.36 9.44 -8.79
CA ASP A 42 5.87 10.80 -9.02
C ASP A 42 4.44 10.95 -8.48
N SER A 43 3.96 12.19 -8.39
CA SER A 43 2.65 12.46 -7.78
C SER A 43 1.49 11.80 -8.53
N MET A 44 1.60 11.67 -9.86
CA MET A 44 0.57 11.02 -10.67
C MET A 44 0.58 9.50 -10.48
N GLY A 45 1.75 8.87 -10.52
CA GLY A 45 1.91 7.45 -10.30
C GLY A 45 1.46 7.04 -8.90
N LEU A 46 1.78 7.84 -7.88
CA LEU A 46 1.31 7.59 -6.52
C LEU A 46 -0.23 7.67 -6.44
N PHE A 47 -0.84 8.68 -7.05
CA PHE A 47 -2.30 8.81 -7.06
C PHE A 47 -2.98 7.62 -7.78
N MET A 48 -2.50 7.25 -8.95
CA MET A 48 -3.01 6.11 -9.72
C MET A 48 -2.82 4.78 -8.97
N PHE A 49 -1.68 4.61 -8.29
CA PHE A 49 -1.42 3.44 -7.46
C PHE A 49 -2.44 3.32 -6.34
N LEU A 50 -2.72 4.42 -5.64
CA LEU A 50 -3.71 4.46 -4.56
C LEU A 50 -5.12 4.14 -5.06
N LEU A 51 -5.54 4.72 -6.19
CA LEU A 51 -6.87 4.45 -6.78
C LEU A 51 -7.08 2.97 -7.12
N GLY A 52 -6.04 2.25 -7.54
CA GLY A 52 -6.16 0.83 -7.87
C GLY A 52 -6.23 -0.10 -6.66
N LEU A 53 -6.04 0.40 -5.43
CA LEU A 53 -6.04 -0.43 -4.22
C LEU A 53 -7.41 -1.04 -3.92
N GLU A 54 -8.49 -0.29 -4.14
CA GLU A 54 -9.85 -0.79 -3.87
C GLU A 54 -10.19 -2.01 -4.72
N ASP A 55 -9.83 -1.97 -6.02
CA ASP A 55 -10.05 -3.06 -6.96
C ASP A 55 -9.14 -4.26 -6.68
N GLU A 56 -7.82 -4.03 -6.53
CA GLU A 56 -6.84 -5.11 -6.29
C GLU A 56 -7.12 -5.85 -4.96
N PHE A 57 -7.55 -5.14 -3.92
CA PHE A 57 -7.75 -5.71 -2.59
C PHE A 57 -9.21 -6.01 -2.26
N ALA A 58 -10.15 -5.74 -3.17
CA ALA A 58 -11.59 -5.87 -2.99
C ALA A 58 -12.09 -5.21 -1.69
N VAL A 59 -11.72 -3.94 -1.50
CA VAL A 59 -12.08 -3.13 -0.32
C VAL A 59 -12.70 -1.80 -0.74
N SER A 60 -13.41 -1.15 0.19
CA SER A 60 -13.83 0.24 0.03
C SER A 60 -13.12 1.10 1.08
N ILE A 61 -12.40 2.11 0.62
CA ILE A 61 -11.59 3.01 1.44
C ILE A 61 -12.26 4.38 1.37
N ALA A 62 -12.50 5.01 2.53
CA ALA A 62 -13.11 6.34 2.55
C ALA A 62 -12.16 7.37 1.92
N ASP A 63 -12.72 8.34 1.17
CA ASP A 63 -11.96 9.42 0.51
C ASP A 63 -10.99 10.13 1.47
N GLU A 64 -11.39 10.30 2.74
CA GLU A 64 -10.57 10.93 3.78
C GLU A 64 -9.29 10.16 4.11
N SER A 65 -9.30 8.83 3.93
CA SER A 65 -8.13 7.98 4.14
C SER A 65 -7.11 8.06 3.00
N PHE A 66 -7.49 8.58 1.83
CA PHE A 66 -6.60 8.78 0.68
C PHE A 66 -5.69 10.00 0.86
N ASN A 67 -4.85 9.97 1.89
CA ASN A 67 -3.88 11.01 2.21
C ASN A 67 -2.49 10.42 2.49
N LEU A 68 -1.44 11.22 2.29
CA LEU A 68 -0.05 10.76 2.47
C LEU A 68 0.34 10.53 3.94
N TYR A 69 -0.45 11.01 4.90
CA TYR A 69 -0.20 10.76 6.31
C TYR A 69 -0.52 9.31 6.68
N GLU A 70 -1.62 8.76 6.14
CA GLU A 70 -2.05 7.38 6.39
C GLU A 70 -1.52 6.41 5.33
N MET A 71 -1.50 6.81 4.06
CA MET A 71 -1.19 5.94 2.91
C MET A 71 0.15 6.28 2.23
N GLY A 72 1.04 7.01 2.92
CA GLY A 72 2.34 7.42 2.37
C GLY A 72 3.39 6.31 2.26
N THR A 73 3.15 5.14 2.88
CA THR A 73 4.06 3.99 2.88
C THR A 73 3.27 2.70 2.67
N LEU A 74 3.93 1.61 2.25
CA LEU A 74 3.27 0.31 2.11
C LEU A 74 2.67 -0.17 3.43
N ARG A 75 3.37 0.08 4.56
CA ARG A 75 2.85 -0.25 5.89
C ARG A 75 1.61 0.57 6.26
N GLY A 76 1.63 1.87 5.93
CA GLY A 76 0.47 2.74 6.15
C GLY A 76 -0.75 2.25 5.38
N ILE A 77 -0.58 1.93 4.10
CA ILE A 77 -1.63 1.36 3.25
C ILE A 77 -2.15 0.03 3.82
N ALA A 78 -1.26 -0.86 4.27
CA ALA A 78 -1.66 -2.13 4.87
C ALA A 78 -2.55 -1.94 6.10
N ARG A 79 -2.26 -0.93 6.94
CA ARG A 79 -3.09 -0.60 8.11
C ARG A 79 -4.48 -0.12 7.72
N VAL A 80 -4.59 0.75 6.71
CA VAL A 80 -5.87 1.23 6.18
C VAL A 80 -6.68 0.07 5.58
N ILE A 81 -6.06 -0.77 4.76
CA ILE A 81 -6.76 -1.93 4.17
C ILE A 81 -7.21 -2.91 5.27
N ASN A 82 -6.41 -3.13 6.32
CA ASN A 82 -6.81 -3.98 7.43
C ASN A 82 -7.96 -3.37 8.27
N SER A 83 -8.02 -2.05 8.42
CA SER A 83 -9.10 -1.41 9.19
C SER A 83 -10.45 -1.48 8.50
N VAL A 84 -10.50 -1.52 7.17
CA VAL A 84 -11.74 -1.63 6.38
C VAL A 84 -12.17 -3.07 6.07
N ARG A 85 -11.27 -4.05 6.27
CA ARG A 85 -11.57 -5.48 6.13
C ARG A 85 -12.17 -6.13 7.38
N ALA A 86 -12.02 -5.45 8.53
CA ALA A 86 -12.41 -5.94 9.84
C ALA A 86 -13.93 -5.90 10.08
#